data_AF-A0A3S3T570-F1
#
_entry.id   AF-A0A3S3T570-F1
#
_cell.length_a   1.000
_cell.length_b   1.000
_cell.length_c   1.000
_cell.angle_alpha   90.00
_cell.angle_beta   90.00
_cell.angle_gamma   90.00
#
_symmetry.space_group_name_H-M   'P 1'
#
loop_
_entity.id
_entity.type
_entity.pdbx_description
1 polymer ?
#
loop_
_entity_poly.entity_id
_entity_poly.type
_entity_poly.pdbx_seq_one_letter_code
_entity_poly.pdbx_strand_id
1 'polypeptide(L)'
;MRQALPKKVVLLASRPYTDSDAPMLLALIRRPIALFCAAGVDCTGWEDAFDWLLTDPLAEGSPHISTTSHPEERLAEVMAFAGAWPIDETNSVELIEVHAQVK
;
A
#
# COMPACT_ATOMS: atom_id res chain seq x y z
N MET A 1 -14.28 -21.87 -5.89
CA MET A 1 -14.65 -20.47 -5.59
C MET A 1 -13.38 -19.65 -5.72
N ARG A 2 -13.34 -18.59 -6.56
CA ARG A 2 -12.19 -17.68 -6.58
C ARG A 2 -12.27 -16.83 -5.30
N GLN A 3 -11.24 -16.87 -4.48
CA GLN A 3 -11.13 -15.98 -3.32
C GLN A 3 -11.07 -14.54 -3.83
N ALA A 4 -11.84 -13.63 -3.24
CA ALA A 4 -11.76 -12.22 -3.59
C ALA A 4 -10.36 -11.69 -3.21
N LEU A 5 -9.74 -10.91 -4.10
CA LEU A 5 -8.45 -10.30 -3.81
C LEU A 5 -8.60 -9.27 -2.69
N PRO A 6 -7.62 -9.14 -1.77
CA PRO A 6 -7.65 -8.12 -0.73
C PRO A 6 -7.73 -6.72 -1.33
N LYS A 7 -8.65 -5.90 -0.81
CA LYS A 7 -8.84 -4.50 -1.22
C LYS A 7 -8.04 -3.51 -0.38
N LYS A 8 -7.30 -3.98 0.63
CA LYS A 8 -6.50 -3.13 1.51
C LYS A 8 -5.10 -3.69 1.60
N VAL A 9 -4.10 -2.82 1.49
CA VAL A 9 -2.69 -3.19 1.52
C VAL A 9 -2.00 -2.40 2.62
N VAL A 10 -1.23 -3.11 3.45
CA VAL A 10 -0.23 -2.51 4.35
C VAL A 10 1.13 -2.92 3.81
N LEU A 11 1.95 -1.94 3.43
CA LEU A 11 3.34 -2.12 3.04
C LEU A 11 4.22 -1.83 4.25
N LEU A 12 4.96 -2.83 4.71
CA LEU A 12 5.96 -2.70 5.75
C LEU A 12 7.36 -2.68 5.14
N ALA A 13 7.99 -1.51 5.14
CA ALA A 13 9.32 -1.32 4.60
C ALA A 13 10.40 -1.41 5.69
N SER A 14 11.48 -2.15 5.41
CA SER A 14 12.71 -2.12 6.23
C SER A 14 13.86 -1.33 5.59
N ARG A 15 13.59 -0.65 4.47
CA ARG A 15 14.53 0.25 3.78
C ARG A 15 13.82 1.44 3.11
N PRO A 16 14.57 2.50 2.78
CA PRO A 16 14.02 3.60 1.99
C PRO A 16 13.44 3.16 0.64
N TYR A 17 12.46 3.93 0.17
CA TYR A 17 11.95 3.82 -1.18
C TYR A 17 13.08 4.13 -2.19
N THR A 18 13.04 3.45 -3.33
CA THR A 18 13.90 3.77 -4.48
C THR A 18 13.10 3.65 -5.77
N ASP A 19 13.53 4.31 -6.84
CA ASP A 19 12.85 4.24 -8.15
C ASP A 19 12.78 2.81 -8.71
N SER A 20 13.62 1.89 -8.22
CA SER A 20 13.56 0.47 -8.60
C SER A 20 12.30 -0.25 -8.08
N ASP A 21 11.59 0.36 -7.14
CA ASP A 21 10.34 -0.14 -6.55
C ASP A 21 9.09 0.30 -7.31
N ALA A 22 9.20 1.30 -8.19
CA ALA A 22 8.07 1.84 -8.94
C ALA A 22 7.26 0.76 -9.70
N PRO A 23 7.87 -0.25 -10.35
CA PRO A 23 7.10 -1.31 -11.00
C PRO A 23 6.19 -2.10 -10.05
N MET A 24 6.61 -2.30 -8.79
CA MET A 24 5.79 -2.97 -7.78
C MET A 24 4.60 -2.09 -7.38
N LEU A 25 4.81 -0.80 -7.11
CA LEU A 25 3.73 0.13 -6.76
C LEU A 25 2.73 0.27 -7.91
N LEU A 26 3.20 0.35 -9.16
CA LEU A 26 2.35 0.34 -10.36
C LEU A 26 1.50 -0.93 -10.47
N ALA A 27 2.05 -2.10 -10.09
CA ALA A 27 1.28 -3.33 -10.06
C ALA A 27 0.18 -3.30 -8.98
N LEU A 28 0.42 -2.61 -7.86
CA LEU A 28 -0.59 -2.41 -6.81
C LEU A 28 -1.71 -1.48 -7.25
N ILE A 29 -1.39 -0.37 -7.92
CA ILE A 29 -2.38 0.59 -8.44
C ILE A 29 -3.35 -0.08 -9.43
N ARG A 30 -2.89 -1.06 -10.20
CA ARG A 30 -3.72 -1.81 -11.15
C ARG A 30 -4.66 -2.83 -10.49
N ARG A 31 -4.54 -3.05 -9.18
CA ARG A 31 -5.44 -3.90 -8.42
C ARG A 31 -6.64 -3.09 -7.93
N PRO A 32 -7.80 -3.72 -7.71
CA PRO A 32 -8.99 -3.04 -7.17
C PRO A 32 -8.86 -2.81 -5.65
N ILE A 33 -7.76 -2.19 -5.21
CA ILE A 33 -7.58 -1.80 -3.81
C ILE A 33 -8.27 -0.45 -3.56
N ALA A 34 -8.63 -0.22 -2.31
CA ALA A 34 -9.26 1.00 -1.82
C ALA A 34 -8.42 1.70 -0.74
N LEU A 35 -7.46 0.98 -0.14
CA LEU A 35 -6.55 1.51 0.87
C LEU A 35 -5.13 0.99 0.66
N PHE A 36 -4.17 1.90 0.71
CA PHE A 36 -2.74 1.62 0.82
C PHE A 36 -2.18 2.33 2.06
N CYS A 37 -1.59 1.56 2.98
CA CYS A 37 -0.90 2.07 4.16
C CYS A 37 0.60 1.78 4.02
N ALA A 38 1.46 2.78 4.19
CA ALA A 38 2.89 2.58 4.31
C ALA A 38 3.33 2.65 5.79
N ALA A 39 4.17 1.70 6.21
CA ALA A 39 4.71 1.65 7.57
C ALA A 39 6.19 1.25 7.54
N GLY A 40 6.92 1.59 8.61
CA GLY A 40 8.34 1.28 8.76
C GLY A 40 9.26 2.34 8.17
N VAL A 41 10.43 1.91 7.70
CA VAL A 41 11.49 2.82 7.24
C VAL A 41 11.01 3.61 6.03
N ASP A 42 11.13 4.94 6.12
CA ASP A 42 10.81 5.87 5.03
C ASP A 42 9.37 5.73 4.50
N CYS A 43 8.42 5.33 5.35
CA CYS A 43 7.06 5.07 4.91
C CYS A 43 6.38 6.28 4.25
N THR A 44 6.71 7.51 4.65
CA THR A 44 6.25 8.72 3.96
C THR A 44 6.80 8.80 2.52
N GLY A 45 8.07 8.44 2.28
CA GLY A 45 8.61 8.36 0.92
C GLY A 45 7.93 7.28 0.07
N TRP A 46 7.56 6.15 0.67
CA TRP A 46 6.77 5.10 0.01
C TRP A 46 5.35 5.57 -0.34
N GLU A 47 4.69 6.30 0.56
CA GLU A 47 3.38 6.92 0.32
C GLU A 47 3.46 7.99 -0.77
N ASP A 48 4.38 8.94 -0.65
CA ASP A 48 4.58 10.02 -1.62
C ASP A 48 4.80 9.46 -3.04
N ALA A 49 5.61 8.40 -3.16
CA ALA A 49 5.83 7.71 -4.43
C ALA A 49 4.54 7.07 -4.97
N PHE A 50 3.73 6.46 -4.11
CA PHE A 50 2.45 5.87 -4.51
C PHE A 50 1.46 6.94 -4.98
N ASP A 51 1.35 8.04 -4.23
CA ASP A 51 0.50 9.19 -4.56
C ASP A 51 0.87 9.80 -5.90
N TRP A 52 2.16 10.00 -6.16
CA TRP A 52 2.61 10.49 -7.46
C TRP A 52 2.19 9.57 -8.60
N LEU A 53 2.32 8.25 -8.43
CA LEU A 53 1.92 7.27 -9.44
C LEU A 53 0.40 7.22 -9.66
N LEU A 54 -0.43 7.56 -8.66
CA LEU A 54 -1.88 7.69 -8.82
C LEU A 54 -2.29 8.87 -9.70
N THR A 55 -1.44 9.90 -9.79
CA THR A 55 -1.69 11.07 -10.67
C THR A 55 -1.36 10.81 -12.15
N ASP A 56 -0.75 9.67 -12.48
CA ASP A 56 -0.43 9.30 -13.85
C ASP A 56 -1.73 9.13 -14.67
N PRO A 57 -1.86 9.74 -15.86
CA PRO A 57 -3.01 9.54 -16.75
C PRO A 57 -3.33 8.07 -17.06
N LEU A 58 -2.36 7.16 -16.97
CA LEU A 58 -2.57 5.72 -17.11
C LEU A 58 -3.36 5.09 -15.94
N ALA A 59 -3.55 5.82 -14.84
CA ALA A 59 -4.44 5.47 -13.75
C ALA A 59 -5.90 5.95 -13.97
N GLU A 60 -6.20 6.62 -15.10
CA GLU A 60 -7.54 7.08 -15.45
C GLU A 60 -8.54 5.91 -15.51
N GLY A 61 -9.57 5.97 -14.67
CA GLY A 61 -10.58 4.91 -14.52
C GLY A 61 -10.33 3.91 -13.39
N SER A 62 -9.21 4.01 -12.66
CA SER A 62 -9.00 3.24 -11.44
C SER A 62 -9.93 3.70 -10.31
N PRO A 63 -10.40 2.79 -9.44
CA PRO A 63 -11.12 3.18 -8.23
C PRO A 63 -10.24 4.09 -7.37
N HIS A 64 -10.86 5.03 -6.64
CA HIS A 64 -10.15 5.88 -5.70
C HIS A 64 -9.42 5.00 -4.66
N ILE A 65 -8.12 5.22 -4.50
CA ILE A 65 -7.27 4.58 -3.51
C ILE A 65 -6.94 5.63 -2.46
N SER A 66 -7.34 5.40 -1.21
CA SER A 66 -6.86 6.20 -0.09
C SER A 66 -5.46 5.74 0.31
N THR A 67 -4.58 6.70 0.53
CA THR A 67 -3.18 6.50 0.91
C THR A 67 -2.92 7.09 2.30
N THR A 68 -2.03 6.48 3.06
CA THR A 68 -1.61 6.95 4.39
C THR A 68 -0.23 6.41 4.72
N SER A 69 0.64 7.21 5.33
CA SER A 69 1.86 6.75 6.00
C SER A 69 1.74 6.77 7.52
N HIS A 70 2.47 5.87 8.16
CA HIS A 70 2.40 5.61 9.59
C HIS A 70 3.82 5.59 10.20
N PRO A 71 4.51 6.75 10.28
CA PRO A 71 5.93 6.83 10.68
C PRO A 71 6.20 6.49 12.14
N GLU A 72 5.21 6.65 13.02
CA GLU A 72 5.37 6.46 14.48
C GLU A 72 4.60 5.25 15.02
N GLU A 73 3.81 4.58 14.17
CA GLU A 73 2.95 3.47 14.58
C GLU A 73 3.61 2.12 14.30
N ARG A 74 3.36 1.16 15.18
CA ARG A 74 3.82 -0.21 15.01
C ARG A 74 2.94 -0.93 14.00
N LEU A 75 3.48 -1.97 13.38
CA LEU A 75 2.73 -2.80 12.42
C LEU A 75 1.36 -3.24 12.95
N ALA A 76 1.27 -3.64 14.22
CA ALA A 76 0.00 -4.08 14.81
C ALA A 76 -1.07 -2.97 14.84
N GLU A 77 -0.66 -1.71 15.06
CA GLU A 77 -1.56 -0.55 15.06
C GLU A 77 -2.02 -0.23 13.64
N VAL A 78 -1.10 -0.25 12.67
CA VAL A 78 -1.41 -0.04 11.25
C VAL A 78 -2.33 -1.14 10.69
N MET A 79 -2.09 -2.40 11.05
CA MET A 79 -2.95 -3.53 10.68
C MET A 79 -4.35 -3.39 11.30
N ALA A 80 -4.46 -2.92 12.55
CA ALA A 80 -5.74 -2.64 13.19
C ALA A 80 -6.48 -1.48 12.51
N PHE A 81 -5.78 -0.40 12.20
CA PHE A 81 -6.30 0.73 11.43
C PHE A 81 -6.84 0.27 10.06
N ALA A 82 -6.03 -0.44 9.28
CA ALA A 82 -6.43 -0.94 7.97
C ALA A 82 -7.62 -1.91 8.09
N GLY A 83 -7.63 -2.78 9.11
CA GLY A 83 -8.75 -3.68 9.40
C GLY A 83 -10.05 -2.94 9.69
N ALA A 84 -9.99 -1.82 10.42
CA ALA A 84 -11.13 -0.98 10.76
C ALA A 84 -11.57 -0.02 9.64
N TRP A 85 -10.73 0.21 8.61
CA TRP A 85 -11.05 1.11 7.52
C TRP A 85 -12.35 0.71 6.80
N PRO A 86 -13.35 1.60 6.67
CA PRO A 86 -14.63 1.23 6.09
C PRO A 86 -14.50 1.04 4.57
N ILE A 87 -14.93 -0.12 4.07
CA ILE A 87 -15.18 -0.38 2.64
C ILE A 87 -16.49 -1.16 2.50
N ASP A 88 -17.13 -1.06 1.33
CA ASP A 88 -18.44 -1.69 1.05
C ASP A 88 -18.38 -3.23 0.89
N GLU A 89 -17.20 -3.85 1.05
CA GLU A 89 -16.94 -5.26 0.74
C GLU A 89 -16.03 -5.94 1.79
N THR A 90 -15.54 -7.15 1.49
CA THR A 90 -14.69 -7.95 2.39
C THR A 90 -13.47 -7.19 2.92
N ASN A 91 -13.38 -7.11 4.25
CA ASN A 91 -12.39 -6.35 5.01
C ASN A 91 -10.98 -6.98 5.11
N SER A 92 -10.60 -7.90 4.23
CA SER A 92 -9.28 -8.53 4.30
C SER A 92 -8.16 -7.54 3.98
N VAL A 93 -7.14 -7.51 4.83
CA VAL A 93 -5.92 -6.72 4.68
C VAL A 93 -4.78 -7.64 4.21
N GLU A 94 -4.06 -7.24 3.18
CA GLU A 94 -2.80 -7.87 2.78
C GLU A 94 -1.62 -7.13 3.38
N LEU A 95 -0.65 -7.87 3.90
CA LEU A 95 0.65 -7.36 4.32
C LEU A 95 1.69 -7.66 3.23
N ILE A 96 2.40 -6.63 2.77
CA ILE A 96 3.55 -6.74 1.87
C ILE A 96 4.79 -6.28 2.62
N GLU A 97 5.78 -7.14 2.74
CA GLU A 97 7.05 -6.81 3.40
C GLU A 97 8.12 -6.52 2.36
N VAL A 98 8.75 -5.34 2.45
CA VAL A 98 9.87 -4.94 1.61
C VAL A 98 11.14 -4.98 2.44
N HIS A 99 12.02 -5.90 2.10
CA HIS A 99 13.29 -6.07 2.80
C HIS A 99 14.46 -5.47 2.02
N ALA A 100 15.51 -5.09 2.74
CA ALA A 100 16.82 -4.86 2.14
C ALA A 100 17.30 -6.16 1.49
N GLN A 101 17.82 -6.07 0.27
CA GLN A 101 18.48 -7.21 -0.36
C GLN A 101 19.75 -7.54 0.42
N VAL A 102 19.83 -8.77 0.93
CA VAL A 102 21.06 -9.31 1.51
C VAL A 102 22.03 -9.51 0.36
N LYS A 103 23.20 -8.85 0.43
CA LYS A 103 24.29 -9.03 -0.52
C LYS A 103 24.89 -10.44 -0.43
#